data_AF-A0A3M8SXI2-F1
#
_entry.id   AF-A0A3M8SXI2-F1
#
_cell.length_a   1.000
_cell.length_b   1.000
_cell.length_c   1.000
_cell.angle_alpha   90.00
_cell.angle_beta   90.00
_cell.angle_gamma   90.00
#
_symmetry.space_group_name_H-M   'P 1'
#
loop_
_entity.id
_entity.type
_entity.pdbx_description
1 polymer ?
#
loop_
_entity_poly.entity_id
_entity_poly.type
_entity_poly.pdbx_seq_one_letter_code
_entity_poly.pdbx_strand_id
1 'polypeptide(L)'
;MNTKTHVLTLALLAVLASSGNALAQSKTAAEHQAAEQADMAVADAKAAREDADTAKDAAQAAASTRDAGATTVEGAVTAEATAAAADQASMDAEAASNEAVNASHVAQGAEAAAESGVNPVAGAVEAREAASVAGAASAAATDATARAQLAAEATEQATTMPPQPTTPIVPASPPMPMAATQAPVTFTSSPPDSVVGDYKIDFTALDRNQDGQLTRGEVRTNATLTAEFVAVDNDHNGRLTKDELKGWM
;
A
#
# COMPACT_ATOMS: atom_id res chain seq x y z
N MET A 1 1.94 60.32 -17.24
CA MET A 1 2.32 61.41 -16.31
C MET A 1 1.49 61.30 -15.05
N ASN A 2 2.16 61.46 -13.90
CA ASN A 2 1.66 61.69 -12.53
C ASN A 2 1.33 60.44 -11.68
N THR A 3 2.25 59.92 -10.84
CA THR A 3 2.70 60.36 -9.48
C THR A 3 1.69 60.21 -8.35
N LYS A 4 2.02 59.34 -7.38
CA LYS A 4 1.74 59.37 -5.91
C LYS A 4 2.67 58.30 -5.27
N THR A 5 3.91 58.57 -4.87
CA THR A 5 4.44 59.17 -3.61
C THR A 5 3.90 58.63 -2.27
N HIS A 6 4.82 57.98 -1.53
CA HIS A 6 4.94 57.76 -0.07
C HIS A 6 3.98 56.74 0.58
N VAL A 7 4.41 55.78 1.40
CA VAL A 7 5.28 55.92 2.59
C VAL A 7 6.18 54.68 2.78
N LEU A 8 7.50 54.92 2.79
CA LEU A 8 8.50 54.10 3.46
C LEU A 8 8.32 54.28 4.97
N THR A 9 8.20 53.20 5.73
CA THR A 9 8.49 53.22 7.16
C THR A 9 9.86 52.59 7.36
N LEU A 10 10.89 53.44 7.40
CA LEU A 10 12.18 53.13 7.96
C LEU A 10 12.00 52.72 9.43
N ALA A 11 12.39 51.50 9.79
CA ALA A 11 12.88 51.19 11.12
C ALA A 11 14.40 50.96 11.01
N LEU A 12 15.13 52.06 10.77
CA LEU A 12 16.57 52.12 10.98
C LEU A 12 16.80 52.47 12.45
N LEU A 13 16.96 51.45 13.30
CA LEU A 13 17.48 51.61 14.65
C LEU A 13 18.95 51.21 14.65
N ALA A 14 19.79 52.17 15.02
CA ALA A 14 21.24 52.08 15.04
C ALA A 14 21.73 51.13 16.14
N VAL A 15 22.54 50.14 15.78
CA VAL A 15 23.72 49.72 16.57
C VAL A 15 24.84 49.36 15.58
N LEU A 16 25.73 50.33 15.36
CA LEU A 16 27.00 50.13 14.68
C LEU A 16 28.03 49.69 15.74
N ALA A 17 27.86 48.48 16.29
CA ALA A 17 28.82 47.79 17.18
C ALA A 17 28.54 46.27 17.37
N SER A 18 27.55 45.68 16.69
CA SER A 18 27.04 44.32 17.00
C SER A 18 27.05 43.33 15.82
N SER A 19 27.78 43.62 14.73
CA SER A 19 27.88 42.72 13.57
C SER A 19 28.52 41.36 13.89
N GLY A 20 29.30 41.26 14.97
CA GLY A 20 29.76 39.97 15.50
C GLY A 20 28.66 39.15 16.19
N ASN A 21 27.73 39.79 16.89
CA ASN A 21 26.69 39.12 17.66
C ASN A 21 25.56 38.55 16.79
N ALA A 22 25.13 39.25 15.73
CA ALA A 22 24.07 38.75 14.86
C ALA A 22 24.50 37.51 14.05
N LEU A 23 25.74 37.52 13.54
CA LEU A 23 26.34 36.37 12.86
C LEU A 23 26.60 35.20 13.82
N ALA A 24 27.10 35.47 15.03
CA ALA A 24 27.27 34.44 16.06
C ALA A 24 25.93 33.84 16.52
N GLN A 25 24.89 34.66 16.69
CA GLN A 25 23.53 34.20 17.00
C GLN A 25 22.93 33.33 15.89
N SER A 26 23.17 33.68 14.61
CA SER A 26 22.71 32.85 13.48
C SER A 26 23.44 31.51 13.37
N LYS A 27 24.73 31.48 13.76
CA LYS A 27 25.53 30.25 13.78
C LYS A 27 25.06 29.30 14.89
N THR A 28 24.93 29.78 16.13
CA THR A 28 24.45 28.97 17.25
C THR A 28 23.01 28.49 17.05
N ALA A 29 22.16 29.32 16.41
CA ALA A 29 20.82 28.89 16.04
C ALA A 29 20.82 27.75 15.00
N ALA A 30 21.70 27.82 13.99
CA ALA A 30 21.82 26.77 12.99
C ALA A 30 22.40 25.46 13.56
N GLU A 31 23.37 25.54 14.46
CA GLU A 31 23.90 24.39 15.21
C GLU A 31 22.79 23.69 16.02
N HIS A 32 22.06 24.45 16.84
CA HIS A 32 20.96 23.91 17.63
C HIS A 32 19.84 23.33 16.74
N GLN A 33 19.53 23.99 15.62
CA GLN A 33 18.55 23.48 14.68
C GLN A 33 19.01 22.15 14.07
N ALA A 34 20.28 22.02 13.67
CA ALA A 34 20.79 20.78 13.10
C ALA A 34 20.70 19.62 14.09
N ALA A 35 21.05 19.85 15.36
CA ALA A 35 20.93 18.86 16.43
C ALA A 35 19.48 18.41 16.65
N GLU A 36 18.53 19.36 16.71
CA GLU A 36 17.10 19.04 16.87
C GLU A 36 16.57 18.20 15.69
N GLN A 37 16.99 18.51 14.46
CA GLN A 37 16.61 17.70 13.29
C GLN A 37 17.22 16.30 13.33
N ALA A 38 18.47 16.16 13.76
CA ALA A 38 19.12 14.86 13.90
C ALA A 38 18.43 14.00 14.97
N ASP A 39 18.09 14.58 16.13
CA ASP A 39 17.34 13.90 17.18
C ASP A 39 15.97 13.42 16.69
N MET A 40 15.24 14.25 15.94
CA MET A 40 13.98 13.85 15.33
C MET A 40 14.16 12.71 14.33
N ALA A 41 15.17 12.79 13.46
CA ALA A 41 15.45 11.73 12.49
C ALA A 41 15.79 10.38 13.16
N VAL A 42 16.50 10.41 14.30
CA VAL A 42 16.79 9.22 15.10
C VAL A 42 15.52 8.66 15.75
N ALA A 43 14.65 9.54 16.26
CA ALA A 43 13.37 9.13 16.81
C ALA A 43 12.47 8.47 15.74
N ASP A 44 12.41 9.06 14.54
CA ASP A 44 11.66 8.53 13.39
C ASP A 44 12.22 7.18 12.94
N ALA A 45 13.55 7.04 12.85
CA ALA A 45 14.18 5.76 12.52
C ALA A 45 13.90 4.68 13.57
N LYS A 46 13.82 5.05 14.86
CA LYS A 46 13.44 4.12 15.91
C LYS A 46 11.98 3.69 15.78
N ALA A 47 11.06 4.63 15.55
CA ALA A 47 9.65 4.33 15.33
C ALA A 47 9.46 3.40 14.12
N ALA A 48 10.14 3.68 13.00
CA ALA A 48 10.09 2.86 11.80
C ALA A 48 10.60 1.42 12.03
N ARG A 49 11.57 1.21 12.93
CA ARG A 49 12.03 -0.14 13.32
C ARG A 49 10.98 -0.89 14.15
N GLU A 50 10.38 -0.21 15.13
CA GLU A 50 9.29 -0.78 15.94
C GLU A 50 8.08 -1.16 15.07
N ASP A 51 7.75 -0.32 14.08
CA ASP A 51 6.71 -0.60 13.08
C ASP A 51 7.06 -1.80 12.21
N ALA A 52 8.30 -1.91 11.72
CA ALA A 52 8.76 -3.05 10.92
C ALA A 52 8.74 -4.37 11.72
N ASP A 53 9.14 -4.34 13.00
CA ASP A 53 9.03 -5.52 13.87
C ASP A 53 7.57 -5.93 14.07
N THR A 54 6.67 -4.95 14.26
CA THR A 54 5.21 -5.21 14.36
C THR A 54 4.66 -5.80 13.06
N ALA A 55 5.10 -5.33 11.89
CA ALA A 55 4.70 -5.87 10.61
C ALA A 55 5.18 -7.32 10.40
N LYS A 56 6.38 -7.65 10.88
CA LYS A 56 6.91 -9.02 10.89
C LYS A 56 6.08 -9.95 11.76
N ASP A 57 5.71 -9.51 12.96
CA ASP A 57 4.85 -10.29 13.85
C ASP A 57 3.48 -10.55 13.22
N ALA A 58 2.89 -9.55 12.56
CA ALA A 58 1.62 -9.70 11.84
C ALA A 58 1.74 -10.69 10.66
N ALA A 59 2.81 -10.60 9.87
CA ALA A 59 3.07 -11.54 8.78
C ALA A 59 3.27 -13.00 9.29
N GLN A 60 3.99 -13.18 10.40
CA GLN A 60 4.16 -14.49 11.03
C GLN A 60 2.85 -15.05 11.58
N ALA A 61 2.00 -14.20 12.15
CA ALA A 61 0.65 -14.59 12.59
C ALA A 61 -0.20 -15.03 11.39
N ALA A 62 -0.19 -14.26 10.30
CA ALA A 62 -0.89 -14.62 9.06
C ALA A 62 -0.41 -15.96 8.50
N ALA A 63 0.91 -16.18 8.41
CA ALA A 63 1.49 -17.43 7.96
C ALA A 63 1.08 -18.62 8.85
N SER A 64 1.12 -18.44 10.17
CA SER A 64 0.70 -19.49 11.12
C SER A 64 -0.78 -19.84 10.97
N THR A 65 -1.63 -18.84 10.76
CA THR A 65 -3.07 -19.04 10.55
C THR A 65 -3.35 -19.74 9.23
N ARG A 66 -2.68 -19.34 8.14
CA ARG A 66 -2.76 -20.04 6.85
C ARG A 66 -2.35 -21.51 6.99
N ASP A 67 -1.25 -21.77 7.69
CA ASP A 67 -0.69 -23.12 7.85
C ASP A 67 -1.54 -24.03 8.75
N ALA A 68 -2.33 -23.45 9.66
CA ALA A 68 -3.35 -24.17 10.44
C ALA A 68 -4.49 -24.71 9.57
N GLY A 69 -4.68 -24.14 8.38
CA GLY A 69 -5.65 -24.57 7.38
C GLY A 69 -7.03 -23.93 7.54
N ALA A 70 -7.73 -23.76 6.41
CA ALA A 70 -9.09 -23.24 6.37
C ALA A 70 -10.14 -24.36 6.37
N THR A 71 -11.34 -24.05 6.83
CA THR A 71 -12.51 -24.96 6.80
C THR A 71 -13.06 -25.22 5.39
N THR A 72 -12.69 -24.37 4.42
CA THR A 72 -13.13 -24.42 3.03
C THR A 72 -11.95 -24.24 2.07
N VAL A 73 -12.07 -24.76 0.84
CA VAL A 73 -11.04 -24.57 -0.20
C VAL A 73 -10.90 -23.09 -0.58
N GLU A 74 -12.03 -22.39 -0.71
CA GLU A 74 -12.06 -20.95 -1.02
C GLU A 74 -11.42 -20.11 0.09
N GLY A 75 -11.68 -20.46 1.35
CA GLY A 75 -11.03 -19.85 2.51
C GLY A 75 -9.53 -20.11 2.53
N ALA A 76 -9.06 -21.29 2.10
CA ALA A 76 -7.63 -21.61 2.02
C ALA A 76 -6.91 -20.74 0.99
N VAL A 77 -7.49 -20.58 -0.21
CA VAL A 77 -6.94 -19.72 -1.27
C VAL A 77 -6.93 -18.25 -0.83
N THR A 78 -8.00 -17.79 -0.16
CA THR A 78 -8.08 -16.42 0.35
C THR A 78 -7.03 -16.20 1.45
N ALA A 79 -6.89 -17.14 2.38
CA ALA A 79 -5.89 -17.10 3.45
C ALA A 79 -4.45 -17.07 2.90
N GLU A 80 -4.18 -17.80 1.81
CA GLU A 80 -2.88 -17.76 1.14
C GLU A 80 -2.60 -16.37 0.53
N ALA A 81 -3.58 -15.79 -0.16
CA ALA A 81 -3.44 -14.47 -0.76
C ALA A 81 -3.25 -13.36 0.29
N THR A 82 -3.99 -13.42 1.40
CA THR A 82 -3.89 -12.43 2.49
C THR A 82 -2.60 -12.61 3.29
N ALA A 83 -2.14 -13.84 3.52
CA ALA A 83 -0.84 -14.09 4.14
C ALA A 83 0.31 -13.54 3.26
N ALA A 84 0.26 -13.75 1.94
CA ALA A 84 1.25 -13.18 1.02
C ALA A 84 1.21 -11.64 1.01
N ALA A 85 0.04 -11.04 1.18
CA ALA A 85 -0.09 -9.58 1.31
C ALA A 85 0.52 -9.07 2.63
N ALA A 86 0.38 -9.82 3.73
CA ALA A 86 1.03 -9.49 5.01
C ALA A 86 2.56 -9.59 4.90
N ASP A 87 3.07 -10.64 4.24
CA ASP A 87 4.50 -10.81 3.97
C ASP A 87 5.07 -9.65 3.14
N GLN A 88 4.38 -9.26 2.07
CA GLN A 88 4.79 -8.12 1.25
C GLN A 88 4.80 -6.82 2.06
N ALA A 89 3.77 -6.58 2.87
CA ALA A 89 3.69 -5.39 3.71
C ALA A 89 4.80 -5.34 4.77
N SER A 90 5.21 -6.50 5.31
CA SER A 90 6.38 -6.60 6.20
C SER A 90 7.69 -6.23 5.49
N MET A 91 7.88 -6.67 4.24
CA MET A 91 9.04 -6.27 3.43
C MET A 91 9.05 -4.77 3.13
N ASP A 92 7.87 -4.19 2.82
CA ASP A 92 7.70 -2.76 2.59
C ASP A 92 8.06 -1.97 3.87
N ALA A 93 7.62 -2.42 5.05
CA ALA A 93 7.94 -1.81 6.33
C ALA A 93 9.44 -1.90 6.65
N GLU A 94 10.10 -3.03 6.36
CA GLU A 94 11.55 -3.18 6.54
C GLU A 94 12.35 -2.27 5.59
N ALA A 95 11.93 -2.13 4.33
CA ALA A 95 12.55 -1.21 3.39
C ALA A 95 12.43 0.24 3.88
N ALA A 96 11.25 0.65 4.34
CA ALA A 96 11.01 1.97 4.90
C ALA A 96 11.81 2.22 6.18
N SER A 97 11.93 1.21 7.05
CA SER A 97 12.77 1.27 8.25
C SER A 97 14.25 1.50 7.92
N ASN A 98 14.78 0.77 6.92
CA ASN A 98 16.16 0.94 6.46
C ASN A 98 16.40 2.33 5.86
N GLU A 99 15.42 2.87 5.13
CA GLU A 99 15.47 4.23 4.60
C GLU A 99 15.50 5.28 5.72
N ALA A 100 14.65 5.13 6.75
CA ALA A 100 14.64 6.02 7.91
C ALA A 100 15.97 5.99 8.67
N VAL A 101 16.58 4.80 8.83
CA VAL A 101 17.90 4.65 9.46
C VAL A 101 18.99 5.36 8.65
N ASN A 102 19.02 5.16 7.34
CA ASN A 102 19.98 5.85 6.47
C ASN A 102 19.82 7.37 6.55
N ALA A 103 18.58 7.86 6.51
CA ALA A 103 18.28 9.27 6.67
C ALA A 103 18.73 9.82 8.04
N SER A 104 18.55 9.04 9.11
CA SER A 104 19.07 9.42 10.44
C SER A 104 20.59 9.57 10.47
N HIS A 105 21.33 8.70 9.78
CA HIS A 105 22.79 8.81 9.68
C HIS A 105 23.24 10.02 8.87
N VAL A 106 22.50 10.37 7.80
CA VAL A 106 22.73 11.61 7.06
C VAL A 106 22.48 12.82 7.96
N ALA A 107 21.40 12.84 8.74
CA ALA A 107 21.09 13.93 9.65
C ALA A 107 22.18 14.13 10.72
N GLN A 108 22.70 13.05 11.29
CA GLN A 108 23.83 13.08 12.24
C GLN A 108 25.14 13.57 11.59
N GLY A 109 25.39 13.17 10.34
CA GLY A 109 26.54 13.69 9.58
C GLY A 109 26.43 15.19 9.32
N ALA A 110 25.23 15.67 9.01
CA ALA A 110 24.94 17.08 8.78
C ALA A 110 25.01 17.92 10.07
N GLU A 111 24.57 17.37 11.21
CA GLU A 111 24.78 17.94 12.55
C GLU A 111 26.27 18.11 12.84
N ALA A 112 27.07 17.05 12.69
CA ALA A 112 28.51 17.13 12.91
C ALA A 112 29.19 18.16 11.97
N ALA A 113 28.73 18.27 10.73
CA ALA A 113 29.18 19.29 9.80
C ALA A 113 28.82 20.71 10.27
N ALA A 114 27.62 20.89 10.85
CA ALA A 114 27.19 22.16 11.40
C ALA A 114 28.03 22.59 12.62
N GLU A 115 28.29 21.65 13.55
CA GLU A 115 29.10 21.87 14.75
C GLU A 115 30.57 22.17 14.44
N SER A 116 31.14 21.52 13.42
CA SER A 116 32.54 21.75 13.01
C SER A 116 32.81 23.18 12.49
N GLY A 117 31.76 23.97 12.25
CA GLY A 117 31.83 25.40 11.98
C GLY A 117 32.24 25.78 10.55
N VAL A 118 32.41 24.81 9.64
CA VAL A 118 32.80 25.03 8.24
C VAL A 118 31.66 25.65 7.44
N ASN A 119 30.40 25.26 7.71
CA ASN A 119 29.19 25.90 7.18
C ASN A 119 27.93 25.49 7.98
N PRO A 120 27.63 26.13 9.12
CA PRO A 120 26.55 25.73 10.03
C PRO A 120 25.15 25.83 9.39
N VAL A 121 24.94 26.81 8.51
CA VAL A 121 23.65 26.99 7.83
C VAL A 121 23.41 25.89 6.80
N ALA A 122 24.43 25.46 6.05
CA ALA A 122 24.28 24.36 5.11
C ALA A 122 24.01 23.03 5.83
N GLY A 123 24.75 22.74 6.90
CA GLY A 123 24.52 21.54 7.72
C GLY A 123 23.11 21.52 8.33
N ALA A 124 22.59 22.66 8.81
CA ALA A 124 21.22 22.75 9.33
C ALA A 124 20.14 22.51 8.26
N VAL A 125 20.38 22.91 7.01
CA VAL A 125 19.46 22.63 5.89
C VAL A 125 19.49 21.16 5.52
N GLU A 126 20.68 20.56 5.42
CA GLU A 126 20.87 19.15 5.11
C GLU A 126 20.27 18.24 6.21
N ALA A 127 20.49 18.58 7.49
CA ALA A 127 19.89 17.88 8.62
C ALA A 127 18.36 17.91 8.57
N ARG A 128 17.76 19.06 8.19
CA ARG A 128 16.31 19.20 8.04
C ARG A 128 15.76 18.36 6.88
N GLU A 129 16.46 18.33 5.75
CA GLU A 129 16.07 17.49 4.61
C GLU A 129 16.12 16.02 5.00
N ALA A 130 17.22 15.58 5.62
CA ALA A 130 17.37 14.22 6.12
C ALA A 130 16.29 13.85 7.16
N ALA A 131 15.97 14.74 8.10
CA ALA A 131 14.87 14.52 9.04
C ALA A 131 13.52 14.39 8.34
N SER A 132 13.26 15.18 7.30
CA SER A 132 12.01 15.05 6.52
C SER A 132 11.92 13.72 5.77
N VAL A 133 13.05 13.20 5.26
CA VAL A 133 13.12 11.86 4.65
C VAL A 133 12.88 10.77 5.70
N ALA A 134 13.50 10.89 6.89
CA ALA A 134 13.29 9.97 7.99
C ALA A 134 11.82 9.92 8.43
N GLY A 135 11.17 11.08 8.57
CA GLY A 135 9.75 11.17 8.92
C GLY A 135 8.82 10.60 7.84
N ALA A 136 9.13 10.82 6.56
CA ALA A 136 8.36 10.23 5.46
C ALA A 136 8.51 8.69 5.42
N ALA A 137 9.73 8.19 5.63
CA ALA A 137 10.00 6.76 5.70
C ALA A 137 9.35 6.11 6.94
N SER A 138 9.36 6.79 8.08
CA SER A 138 8.63 6.36 9.28
C SER A 138 7.13 6.25 9.02
N ALA A 139 6.51 7.26 8.38
CA ALA A 139 5.09 7.20 8.01
C ALA A 139 4.79 6.06 7.01
N ALA A 140 5.71 5.78 6.07
CA ALA A 140 5.58 4.65 5.15
C ALA A 140 5.67 3.30 5.88
N ALA A 141 6.54 3.18 6.90
CA ALA A 141 6.60 2.01 7.76
C ALA A 141 5.27 1.82 8.51
N THR A 142 4.69 2.87 9.08
CA THR A 142 3.38 2.82 9.76
C THR A 142 2.26 2.35 8.82
N ASP A 143 2.18 2.86 7.58
CA ASP A 143 1.17 2.42 6.59
C ASP A 143 1.36 0.94 6.23
N ALA A 144 2.60 0.52 6.01
CA ALA A 144 2.95 -0.86 5.72
C ALA A 144 2.57 -1.79 6.89
N THR A 145 2.83 -1.39 8.14
CA THR A 145 2.42 -2.13 9.34
C THR A 145 0.90 -2.25 9.45
N ALA A 146 0.15 -1.16 9.19
CA ALA A 146 -1.30 -1.21 9.18
C ALA A 146 -1.83 -2.19 8.11
N ARG A 147 -1.23 -2.20 6.92
CA ARG A 147 -1.56 -3.16 5.85
C ARG A 147 -1.24 -4.59 6.25
N ALA A 148 -0.12 -4.83 6.93
CA ALA A 148 0.25 -6.15 7.43
C ALA A 148 -0.76 -6.67 8.47
N GLN A 149 -1.20 -5.82 9.39
CA GLN A 149 -2.22 -6.15 10.40
C GLN A 149 -3.58 -6.46 9.77
N LEU A 150 -4.05 -5.61 8.86
CA LEU A 150 -5.31 -5.85 8.14
C LEU A 150 -5.26 -7.15 7.32
N ALA A 151 -4.11 -7.47 6.72
CA ALA A 151 -3.91 -8.71 5.98
C ALA A 151 -3.88 -9.94 6.90
N ALA A 152 -3.28 -9.83 8.10
CA ALA A 152 -3.32 -10.87 9.11
C ALA A 152 -4.75 -11.15 9.58
N GLU A 153 -5.52 -10.11 9.90
CA GLU A 153 -6.94 -10.21 10.28
C GLU A 153 -7.79 -10.84 9.15
N ALA A 154 -7.53 -10.44 7.90
CA ALA A 154 -8.22 -11.02 6.74
C ALA A 154 -7.89 -12.52 6.59
N THR A 155 -6.67 -12.94 6.94
CA THR A 155 -6.26 -14.34 6.94
C THR A 155 -7.03 -15.15 7.99
N GLU A 156 -7.27 -14.59 9.18
CA GLU A 156 -8.10 -15.21 10.23
C GLU A 156 -9.57 -15.33 9.82
N GLN A 157 -10.10 -14.31 9.16
CA GLN A 157 -11.47 -14.36 8.64
C GLN A 157 -11.62 -15.42 7.54
N ALA A 158 -10.62 -15.53 6.66
CA ALA A 158 -10.63 -16.51 5.57
C ALA A 158 -10.62 -17.96 6.07
N THR A 159 -9.88 -18.26 7.15
CA THR A 159 -9.83 -19.62 7.70
C THR A 159 -11.11 -20.02 8.44
N THR A 160 -11.89 -19.05 8.90
CA THR A 160 -13.13 -19.25 9.67
C THR A 160 -14.42 -19.08 8.85
N MET A 161 -14.33 -18.71 7.57
CA MET A 161 -15.48 -18.56 6.69
C MET A 161 -16.33 -19.84 6.64
N PRO A 162 -17.64 -19.77 6.93
CA PRO A 162 -18.50 -20.94 6.86
C PRO A 162 -18.61 -21.45 5.41
N PRO A 163 -18.74 -22.77 5.20
CA PRO A 163 -19.00 -23.31 3.87
C PRO A 163 -20.25 -22.67 3.28
N GLN A 164 -20.15 -22.14 2.05
CA GLN A 164 -21.33 -21.70 1.32
C GLN A 164 -22.32 -22.87 1.23
N PRO A 165 -23.62 -22.63 1.45
CA PRO A 165 -24.61 -23.70 1.35
C PRO A 165 -24.52 -24.32 -0.04
N THR A 166 -24.17 -25.61 -0.09
CA THR A 166 -24.24 -26.40 -1.30
C THR A 166 -25.71 -26.48 -1.70
N THR A 167 -26.14 -25.64 -2.63
CA THR A 167 -27.44 -25.86 -3.28
C THR A 167 -27.37 -27.24 -3.92
N PRO A 168 -28.24 -28.19 -3.55
CA PRO A 168 -28.29 -29.49 -4.20
C PRO A 168 -28.53 -29.24 -5.69
N ILE A 169 -27.67 -29.81 -6.54
CA ILE A 169 -27.94 -29.88 -7.98
C ILE A 169 -29.12 -30.85 -8.14
N VAL A 170 -30.34 -30.34 -8.03
CA VAL A 170 -31.53 -31.11 -8.34
C VAL A 170 -31.55 -31.30 -9.85
N PRO A 171 -31.52 -32.53 -10.40
CA PRO A 171 -31.71 -32.71 -11.84
C PRO A 171 -33.06 -32.13 -12.22
N ALA A 172 -33.05 -31.17 -13.16
CA ALA A 172 -34.22 -30.48 -13.65
C ALA A 172 -35.30 -31.49 -14.09
N SER A 173 -36.35 -31.63 -13.28
CA SER A 173 -37.55 -32.34 -13.68
C SER A 173 -38.43 -31.39 -14.52
N PRO A 174 -39.10 -31.88 -15.59
CA PRO A 174 -39.88 -31.03 -16.48
C PRO A 174 -41.10 -30.40 -15.78
N PRO A 175 -41.56 -29.21 -16.21
CA PRO A 175 -42.56 -28.43 -15.47
C PRO A 175 -43.98 -28.98 -15.69
N MET A 176 -44.75 -29.12 -14.61
CA MET A 176 -46.20 -29.33 -14.62
C MET A 176 -46.91 -28.06 -14.09
N PRO A 177 -48.14 -27.73 -14.54
CA PRO A 177 -48.74 -26.41 -14.29
C PRO A 177 -49.59 -26.30 -13.01
N MET A 178 -49.35 -25.21 -12.25
CA MET A 178 -50.23 -24.35 -11.41
C MET A 178 -51.32 -24.95 -10.48
N ALA A 179 -51.24 -24.64 -9.17
CA ALA A 179 -52.39 -24.39 -8.28
C ALA A 179 -52.00 -23.55 -7.03
N ALA A 180 -52.89 -22.64 -6.62
CA ALA A 180 -52.66 -21.48 -5.76
C ALA A 180 -52.57 -21.75 -4.23
N THR A 181 -51.86 -20.86 -3.51
CA THR A 181 -52.36 -20.01 -2.38
C THR A 181 -51.23 -19.66 -1.40
N GLN A 182 -51.16 -18.37 -1.02
CA GLN A 182 -50.38 -17.70 0.04
C GLN A 182 -49.15 -16.89 -0.43
N ALA A 183 -49.29 -15.57 -0.40
CA ALA A 183 -48.18 -14.62 -0.45
C ALA A 183 -47.49 -14.57 0.92
N PRO A 184 -46.15 -14.50 0.97
CA PRO A 184 -45.56 -13.19 1.26
C PRO A 184 -44.20 -12.91 0.56
N VAL A 185 -43.96 -11.63 0.29
CA VAL A 185 -42.69 -10.96 -0.11
C VAL A 185 -41.80 -11.67 -1.15
N THR A 186 -42.01 -11.33 -2.41
CA THR A 186 -41.03 -11.55 -3.48
C THR A 186 -39.77 -10.72 -3.25
N PHE A 187 -38.69 -11.35 -2.77
CA PHE A 187 -37.37 -10.98 -3.26
C PHE A 187 -37.28 -11.53 -4.69
N THR A 188 -37.43 -10.65 -5.69
CA THR A 188 -36.93 -10.98 -7.02
C THR A 188 -35.42 -10.85 -6.92
N SER A 189 -34.76 -11.92 -6.46
CA SER A 189 -33.40 -12.14 -6.93
C SER A 189 -33.60 -12.46 -8.40
N SER A 190 -33.38 -11.48 -9.26
CA SER A 190 -33.06 -11.79 -10.65
C SER A 190 -32.03 -12.92 -10.60
N PRO A 191 -32.16 -13.98 -11.41
CA PRO A 191 -31.02 -14.85 -11.62
C PRO A 191 -29.83 -13.93 -11.95
N PRO A 192 -28.61 -14.18 -11.45
CA PRO A 192 -27.48 -13.66 -12.19
C PRO A 192 -27.70 -14.21 -13.59
N ASP A 193 -28.03 -13.32 -14.53
CA ASP A 193 -27.97 -13.61 -15.94
C ASP A 193 -26.72 -14.46 -16.11
N SER A 194 -26.91 -15.70 -16.58
CA SER A 194 -25.78 -16.45 -17.10
C SER A 194 -25.11 -15.49 -18.05
N VAL A 195 -23.91 -15.01 -17.70
CA VAL A 195 -23.11 -14.13 -18.52
C VAL A 195 -22.50 -14.97 -19.65
N VAL A 196 -23.34 -15.77 -20.31
CA VAL A 196 -23.21 -16.13 -21.71
C VAL A 196 -23.89 -15.00 -22.50
N GLY A 197 -23.53 -13.76 -22.17
CA GLY A 197 -23.68 -12.65 -23.11
C GLY A 197 -22.57 -12.81 -24.14
N ASP A 198 -22.80 -12.31 -25.35
CA ASP A 198 -21.85 -12.15 -26.46
C ASP A 198 -20.54 -11.40 -26.07
N TYR A 199 -19.77 -11.90 -25.11
CA TYR A 199 -18.46 -11.38 -24.73
C TYR A 199 -17.43 -12.00 -25.64
N LYS A 200 -17.31 -11.47 -26.85
CA LYS A 200 -16.21 -11.83 -27.75
C LYS A 200 -14.93 -11.24 -27.18
N ILE A 201 -14.15 -12.07 -26.50
CA ILE A 201 -12.82 -11.69 -26.04
C ILE A 201 -11.86 -11.77 -27.23
N ASP A 202 -11.37 -10.60 -27.65
CA ASP A 202 -10.36 -10.54 -28.72
C ASP A 202 -8.99 -10.85 -28.11
N PHE A 203 -8.62 -12.13 -28.14
CA PHE A 203 -7.34 -12.64 -27.62
C PHE A 203 -6.15 -11.86 -28.21
N THR A 204 -6.20 -11.57 -29.51
CA THR A 204 -5.12 -10.88 -30.21
C THR A 204 -5.00 -9.41 -29.81
N ALA A 205 -6.09 -8.80 -29.31
CA ALA A 205 -6.06 -7.44 -28.78
C ALA A 205 -5.48 -7.36 -27.37
N LEU A 206 -5.57 -8.45 -26.59
CA LEU A 206 -5.09 -8.53 -25.20
C LEU A 206 -3.64 -9.03 -25.11
N ASP A 207 -3.23 -9.90 -26.03
CA ASP A 207 -1.88 -10.48 -26.12
C ASP A 207 -0.90 -9.44 -26.68
N ARG A 208 -0.42 -8.55 -25.80
CA ARG A 208 0.40 -7.40 -26.18
C ARG A 208 1.81 -7.80 -26.58
N ASN A 209 2.34 -8.86 -25.96
CA ASN A 209 3.66 -9.38 -26.25
C ASN A 209 3.64 -10.44 -27.38
N GLN A 210 2.45 -10.85 -27.84
CA GLN A 210 2.22 -11.81 -28.93
C GLN A 210 2.87 -13.16 -28.66
N ASP A 211 2.92 -13.57 -27.39
CA ASP A 211 3.53 -14.84 -26.99
C ASP A 211 2.53 -16.02 -27.00
N GLY A 212 1.26 -15.74 -27.36
CA GLY A 212 0.20 -16.74 -27.44
C GLY A 212 -0.41 -17.09 -26.08
N GLN A 213 -0.14 -16.31 -25.03
CA GLN A 213 -0.65 -16.50 -23.68
C GLN A 213 -1.03 -15.17 -23.03
N LEU A 214 -2.15 -15.10 -22.31
CA LEU A 214 -2.54 -13.89 -21.59
C LEU A 214 -2.16 -13.99 -20.12
N THR A 215 -1.31 -13.07 -19.66
CA THR A 215 -0.97 -12.96 -18.25
C THR A 215 -1.97 -12.11 -17.47
N ARG A 216 -1.97 -12.25 -16.14
CA ARG A 216 -2.78 -11.40 -15.24
C ARG A 216 -2.54 -9.89 -15.45
N GLY A 217 -1.35 -9.51 -15.92
CA GLY A 217 -1.03 -8.12 -16.26
C GLY A 217 -1.74 -7.60 -17.50
N GLU A 218 -1.97 -8.47 -18.49
CA GLU A 218 -2.56 -8.12 -19.79
C GLU A 218 -4.09 -8.10 -19.73
N VAL A 219 -4.66 -9.05 -18.99
CA VAL A 219 -6.12 -9.16 -18.77
C VAL A 219 -6.68 -8.10 -17.82
N ARG A 220 -5.83 -7.40 -17.06
CA ARG A 220 -6.23 -6.33 -16.11
C ARG A 220 -7.07 -5.23 -16.72
N THR A 221 -6.95 -5.03 -18.03
CA THR A 221 -7.75 -4.04 -18.78
C THR A 221 -9.19 -4.50 -19.04
N ASN A 222 -9.48 -5.78 -18.81
CA ASN A 222 -10.79 -6.40 -18.94
C ASN A 222 -11.26 -6.89 -17.56
N ALA A 223 -12.22 -6.15 -16.99
CA ALA A 223 -12.74 -6.45 -15.64
C ALA A 223 -13.39 -7.83 -15.56
N THR A 224 -14.07 -8.29 -16.62
CA THR A 224 -14.73 -9.60 -16.67
C THR A 224 -13.71 -10.73 -16.69
N LEU A 225 -12.70 -10.64 -17.57
CA LEU A 225 -11.65 -11.66 -17.64
C LEU A 225 -10.75 -11.66 -16.39
N THR A 226 -10.63 -10.51 -15.71
CA THR A 226 -9.90 -10.42 -14.43
C THR A 226 -10.65 -11.12 -13.31
N ALA A 227 -11.97 -10.97 -13.23
CA ALA A 227 -12.80 -11.62 -12.22
C ALA A 227 -12.81 -13.14 -12.39
N GLU A 228 -12.81 -13.61 -13.64
CA GLU A 228 -12.98 -15.03 -13.98
C GLU A 228 -11.65 -15.69 -14.38
N PHE A 229 -10.52 -15.01 -14.21
CA PHE A 229 -9.20 -15.49 -14.62
C PHE A 229 -8.88 -16.89 -14.06
N VAL A 230 -9.17 -17.08 -12.78
CA VAL A 230 -8.95 -18.35 -12.06
C VAL A 230 -9.92 -19.44 -12.53
N ALA A 231 -11.12 -19.07 -13.01
CA ALA A 231 -12.09 -20.03 -13.53
C ALA A 231 -11.74 -20.51 -14.95
N VAL A 232 -10.98 -19.71 -15.71
CA VAL A 232 -10.56 -20.03 -17.08
C VAL A 232 -9.20 -20.71 -17.13
N ASP A 233 -8.29 -20.37 -16.20
CA ASP A 233 -6.96 -20.97 -16.01
C ASP A 233 -7.07 -22.39 -15.45
N ASN A 234 -7.29 -23.37 -16.31
CA ASN A 234 -7.60 -24.75 -15.89
C ASN A 234 -6.36 -25.46 -15.34
N ASP A 235 -5.18 -25.13 -15.86
CA ASP A 235 -3.92 -25.72 -15.41
C ASP A 235 -3.26 -24.92 -14.27
N HIS A 236 -3.85 -23.78 -13.88
CA HIS A 236 -3.45 -22.90 -12.79
C HIS A 236 -2.00 -22.41 -12.94
N ASN A 237 -1.54 -22.24 -14.19
CA ASN A 237 -0.17 -21.82 -14.48
C ASN A 237 0.00 -20.29 -14.44
N GLY A 238 -1.08 -19.54 -14.21
CA GLY A 238 -1.10 -18.08 -14.14
C GLY A 238 -1.16 -17.39 -15.50
N ARG A 239 -1.47 -18.13 -16.57
CA ARG A 239 -1.56 -17.67 -17.96
C ARG A 239 -2.75 -18.33 -18.65
N LEU A 240 -3.46 -17.58 -19.48
CA LEU A 240 -4.57 -18.11 -20.27
C LEU A 240 -4.13 -18.39 -21.69
N THR A 241 -4.25 -19.64 -22.11
CA THR A 241 -4.05 -20.05 -23.50
C THR A 241 -5.32 -19.86 -24.32
N LYS A 242 -5.18 -19.89 -25.65
CA LYS A 242 -6.32 -19.80 -26.57
C LYS A 242 -7.31 -20.97 -26.41
N ASP A 243 -6.81 -22.15 -26.04
CA ASP A 243 -7.63 -23.33 -25.83
C ASP A 243 -8.52 -23.19 -24.58
N GLU A 244 -8.01 -22.56 -23.52
CA GLU A 244 -8.76 -22.29 -22.30
C GLU A 244 -9.84 -21.22 -22.51
N LEU A 245 -9.57 -20.25 -23.39
CA LEU A 245 -10.52 -19.18 -23.74
C LEU A 245 -11.52 -19.56 -24.84
N LYS A 246 -11.49 -20.80 -25.35
CA LYS A 246 -12.33 -21.22 -26.49
C LYS A 246 -13.83 -21.17 -26.22
N GLY A 247 -14.26 -21.27 -24.97
CA GLY A 247 -15.67 -21.08 -24.57
C GLY A 247 -16.11 -19.62 -24.46
N TRP A 248 -15.16 -18.69 -24.58
CA TRP A 248 -15.29 -17.25 -24.34
C TRP A 248 -14.97 -16.38 -25.58
N MET A 249 -14.72 -17.00 -26.75
CA MET A 249 -14.44 -16.33 -28.03
C MET A 249 -15.59 -16.53 -29.03
#